data_AF-A0A9D1SJA5-F1
#
_entry.id   AF-A0A9D1SJA5-F1
#
_cell.length_a   1.000
_cell.length_b   1.000
_cell.length_c   1.000
_cell.angle_alpha   90.00
_cell.angle_beta   90.00
_cell.angle_gamma   90.00
#
_symmetry.space_group_name_H-M   'P 1'
#
loop_
_entity.id
_entity.type
_entity.pdbx_description
1 polymer ?
#
loop_
_entity_poly.entity_id
_entity_poly.type
_entity_poly.pdbx_seq_one_letter_code
_entity_poly.pdbx_strand_id
1 'polypeptide(L)'
;MEITVDENVHFEALNRIVRESKDTDITINGCVGQRYIADGLSGKRIVINGVPGNALGAYMNGCEVIVHGNVQEATGDTMNSGKIIVYGNAGDATGYAMRGGRIYIRGNIGYRAGIHMKAYMDFRPAIVVGGRAGSFLGEYQAGGVIVVLGQNTDGLPIINNFCGTGMHGGVIYLRCDVLPRSLPRQVASEKKWGADIAELSELVRDWCNFFPEYNADELLAHNFFVLTPNSANPYKQMYTNN
;
A
#
# COMPACT_ATOMS: atom_id res chain seq x y z
N MET A 1 17.60 16.59 -11.30
CA MET A 1 17.19 16.44 -12.71
C MET A 1 15.71 16.73 -12.90
N GLU A 2 15.35 17.36 -14.02
CA GLU A 2 13.95 17.40 -14.49
C GLU A 2 13.84 16.69 -15.85
N ILE A 3 12.77 15.93 -16.04
CA ILE A 3 12.46 15.16 -17.26
C ILE A 3 11.03 15.50 -17.64
N THR A 4 10.79 15.90 -18.88
CA THR A 4 9.42 16.07 -19.40
C THR A 4 9.15 14.97 -20.40
N VAL A 5 8.01 14.30 -20.26
CA VAL A 5 7.54 13.24 -21.15
C VAL A 5 6.11 13.52 -21.60
N ASP A 6 5.68 12.79 -22.62
CA ASP A 6 4.32 12.77 -23.16
C ASP A 6 3.92 11.32 -23.50
N GLU A 7 2.78 11.12 -24.17
CA GLU A 7 2.29 9.81 -24.57
C GLU A 7 3.19 9.07 -25.59
N ASN A 8 4.10 9.78 -26.27
CA ASN A 8 4.98 9.22 -27.29
C ASN A 8 6.30 8.70 -26.71
N VAL A 9 6.65 9.11 -25.47
CA VAL A 9 7.83 8.60 -24.79
C VAL A 9 7.58 7.18 -24.29
N HIS A 10 8.23 6.21 -24.91
CA HIS A 10 8.20 4.81 -24.49
C HIS A 10 8.79 4.66 -23.09
N PHE A 11 8.17 3.82 -22.25
CA PHE A 11 8.53 3.67 -20.84
C PHE A 11 9.99 3.23 -20.64
N GLU A 12 10.54 2.38 -21.51
CA GLU A 12 11.94 1.94 -21.43
C GLU A 12 12.93 3.10 -21.60
N ALA A 13 12.62 4.06 -22.47
CA ALA A 13 13.48 5.22 -22.68
C ALA A 13 13.52 6.09 -21.41
N LEU A 14 12.35 6.36 -20.81
CA LEU A 14 12.26 7.07 -19.54
C LEU A 14 13.00 6.32 -18.42
N ASN A 15 12.75 5.02 -18.27
CA ASN A 15 13.35 4.22 -17.21
C ASN A 15 14.88 4.16 -17.33
N ARG A 16 15.40 4.08 -18.56
CA ARG A 16 16.85 4.15 -18.80
C ARG A 16 17.41 5.49 -18.34
N ILE A 17 16.79 6.61 -18.72
CA ILE A 17 17.21 7.95 -18.29
C ILE A 17 17.24 8.05 -16.76
N VAL A 18 16.17 7.61 -16.08
CA VAL A 18 16.09 7.66 -14.61
C VAL A 18 17.16 6.78 -13.95
N ARG A 19 17.38 5.56 -14.47
CA ARG A 19 18.35 4.60 -13.92
C ARG A 19 19.79 5.07 -14.10
N GLU A 20 20.14 5.58 -15.27
CA GLU A 20 21.50 5.99 -15.63
C GLU A 20 21.86 7.38 -15.07
N SER A 21 20.86 8.16 -14.66
CA SER A 21 21.09 9.47 -14.07
C SER A 21 21.90 9.37 -12.78
N LYS A 22 22.91 10.25 -12.64
CA LYS A 22 23.67 10.42 -11.40
C LYS A 22 22.91 11.23 -10.35
N ASP A 23 21.90 12.00 -10.76
CA ASP A 23 21.09 12.78 -9.84
C ASP A 23 20.25 11.84 -8.96
N THR A 24 20.20 12.16 -7.68
CA THR A 24 19.35 11.47 -6.69
C THR A 24 17.94 12.04 -6.69
N ASP A 25 17.79 13.33 -6.95
CA ASP A 25 16.50 14.02 -7.03
C ASP A 25 16.07 14.22 -8.47
N ILE A 26 14.96 13.56 -8.86
CA ILE A 26 14.46 13.54 -10.22
C ILE A 26 12.98 13.93 -10.22
N THR A 27 12.61 14.91 -11.04
CA THR A 27 11.21 15.25 -11.31
C THR A 27 10.84 14.81 -12.71
N ILE A 28 9.73 14.08 -12.85
CA ILE A 28 9.16 13.64 -14.13
C ILE A 28 7.83 14.37 -14.34
N ASN A 29 7.75 15.19 -15.38
CA ASN A 29 6.56 15.96 -15.76
C ASN A 29 5.85 15.33 -16.95
N GLY A 30 4.52 15.36 -16.96
CA GLY A 30 3.70 14.89 -18.08
C GLY A 30 3.60 13.36 -18.17
N CYS A 31 3.83 12.64 -17.07
CA CYS A 31 3.77 11.18 -17.08
C CYS A 31 2.35 10.68 -17.39
N VAL A 32 2.22 9.81 -18.39
CA VAL A 32 0.95 9.33 -18.94
C VAL A 32 1.08 7.85 -19.29
N GLY A 33 1.18 7.01 -18.26
CA GLY A 33 1.17 5.56 -18.39
C GLY A 33 2.53 4.91 -18.63
N GLN A 34 3.65 5.64 -18.53
CA GLN A 34 4.97 5.01 -18.55
C GLN A 34 5.13 4.05 -17.36
N ARG A 35 5.34 2.77 -17.68
CA ARG A 35 5.38 1.65 -16.73
C ARG A 35 6.75 1.47 -16.10
N TYR A 36 6.82 0.74 -15.00
CA TYR A 36 8.07 0.31 -14.35
C TYR A 36 9.01 1.44 -13.91
N ILE A 37 8.50 2.67 -13.73
CA ILE A 37 9.30 3.75 -13.15
C ILE A 37 9.74 3.31 -11.75
N ALA A 38 11.02 3.54 -11.43
CA ALA A 38 11.64 3.10 -10.18
C ALA A 38 11.77 1.57 -9.98
N ASP A 39 11.57 0.76 -11.02
CA ASP A 39 11.74 -0.69 -10.93
C ASP A 39 13.18 -1.08 -10.53
N GLY A 40 13.33 -1.82 -9.43
CA GLY A 40 14.62 -2.26 -8.90
C GLY A 40 15.59 -1.13 -8.57
N LEU A 41 15.12 0.10 -8.38
CA LEU A 41 15.96 1.25 -8.04
C LEU A 41 16.12 1.41 -6.52
N SER A 42 17.19 2.12 -6.14
CA SER A 42 17.52 2.50 -4.78
C SER A 42 18.12 3.91 -4.74
N GLY A 43 18.06 4.57 -3.58
CA GLY A 43 18.82 5.80 -3.31
C GLY A 43 18.40 7.03 -4.11
N LYS A 44 17.22 7.02 -4.73
CA LYS A 44 16.67 8.16 -5.47
C LYS A 44 15.37 8.65 -4.88
N ARG A 45 15.18 9.97 -4.91
CA ARG A 45 13.92 10.65 -4.68
C ARG A 45 13.33 11.06 -6.02
N ILE A 46 12.17 10.49 -6.37
CA ILE A 46 11.53 10.66 -7.68
C ILE A 46 10.16 11.29 -7.49
N VAL A 47 9.96 12.50 -8.01
CA VAL A 47 8.67 13.18 -8.04
C VAL A 47 8.05 13.00 -9.42
N ILE A 48 6.79 12.58 -9.49
CA ILE A 48 6.07 12.32 -10.73
C ILE A 48 4.82 13.20 -10.77
N ASN A 49 4.77 14.10 -11.74
CA ASN A 49 3.62 14.93 -12.06
C ASN A 49 2.87 14.29 -13.23
N GLY A 50 1.81 13.55 -12.92
CA GLY A 50 1.04 12.76 -13.88
C GLY A 50 0.60 11.42 -13.31
N VAL A 51 0.27 10.49 -14.20
CA VAL A 51 -0.18 9.12 -13.88
C VAL A 51 0.85 8.13 -14.43
N PRO A 52 1.75 7.57 -13.60
CA PRO A 52 2.61 6.48 -14.03
C PRO A 52 1.78 5.23 -14.34
N GLY A 53 2.31 4.41 -15.25
CA GLY A 53 1.71 3.15 -15.65
C GLY A 53 1.90 2.05 -14.61
N ASN A 54 1.51 0.84 -14.98
CA ASN A 54 1.61 -0.35 -14.15
C ASN A 54 3.04 -0.57 -13.60
N ALA A 55 3.10 -1.23 -12.45
CA ALA A 55 4.34 -1.68 -11.81
C ALA A 55 5.30 -0.55 -11.41
N LEU A 56 4.77 0.63 -11.07
CA LEU A 56 5.55 1.69 -10.42
C LEU A 56 6.23 1.15 -9.16
N GLY A 57 7.55 1.29 -9.05
CA GLY A 57 8.31 0.85 -7.88
C GLY A 57 8.34 -0.66 -7.68
N ALA A 58 8.16 -1.45 -8.74
CA ALA A 58 8.38 -2.89 -8.66
C ALA A 58 9.82 -3.19 -8.18
N TYR A 59 10.03 -4.21 -7.35
CA TYR A 59 11.33 -4.60 -6.79
C TYR A 59 12.13 -3.46 -6.12
N MET A 60 11.51 -2.31 -5.84
CA MET A 60 12.19 -1.11 -5.35
C MET A 60 12.83 -1.38 -3.99
N ASN A 61 14.06 -0.87 -3.83
CA ASN A 61 14.88 -1.15 -2.66
C ASN A 61 15.54 0.11 -2.11
N GLY A 62 14.70 1.09 -1.73
CA GLY A 62 15.15 2.26 -0.98
C GLY A 62 15.07 3.58 -1.73
N CYS A 63 14.15 3.71 -2.68
CA CYS A 63 13.77 5.02 -3.23
C CYS A 63 12.65 5.66 -2.41
N GLU A 64 12.53 6.98 -2.53
CA GLU A 64 11.33 7.74 -2.18
C GLU A 64 10.64 8.16 -3.49
N VAL A 65 9.42 7.71 -3.72
CA VAL A 65 8.64 8.06 -4.92
C VAL A 65 7.41 8.83 -4.50
N ILE A 66 7.21 10.02 -5.06
CA ILE A 66 6.06 10.88 -4.79
C ILE A 66 5.30 11.08 -6.10
N VAL A 67 4.03 10.73 -6.12
CA VAL A 67 3.16 10.85 -7.29
C VAL A 67 2.06 11.88 -7.02
N HIS A 68 2.11 12.99 -7.75
CA HIS A 68 1.07 14.02 -7.76
C HIS A 68 -0.06 13.64 -8.73
N GLY A 69 -0.69 12.50 -8.47
CA GLY A 69 -1.71 11.91 -9.34
C GLY A 69 -2.11 10.51 -8.88
N ASN A 70 -2.83 9.79 -9.75
CA ASN A 70 -3.16 8.39 -9.53
C ASN A 70 -1.98 7.49 -9.94
N VAL A 71 -1.97 6.25 -9.45
CA VAL A 71 -1.09 5.18 -9.94
C VAL A 71 -1.94 4.03 -10.45
N GLN A 72 -1.44 3.31 -11.46
CA GLN A 72 -2.12 2.13 -12.03
C GLN A 72 -1.84 0.87 -11.21
N GLU A 73 -2.01 -0.31 -11.80
CA GLU A 73 -1.94 -1.60 -11.11
C GLU A 73 -0.51 -1.97 -10.70
N ALA A 74 -0.41 -2.87 -9.72
CA ALA A 74 0.83 -3.49 -9.26
C ALA A 74 1.88 -2.49 -8.74
N THR A 75 1.45 -1.32 -8.25
CA THR A 75 2.35 -0.36 -7.60
C THR A 75 3.05 -1.02 -6.40
N GLY A 76 4.38 -0.98 -6.34
CA GLY A 76 5.17 -1.58 -5.28
C GLY A 76 5.21 -3.12 -5.31
N ASP A 77 5.00 -3.74 -6.48
CA ASP A 77 5.15 -5.20 -6.65
C ASP A 77 6.54 -5.66 -6.17
N THR A 78 6.57 -6.57 -5.21
CA THR A 78 7.78 -7.18 -4.67
C THR A 78 8.76 -6.13 -4.08
N MET A 79 8.23 -4.98 -3.65
CA MET A 79 9.00 -3.89 -3.02
C MET A 79 9.69 -4.38 -1.73
N ASN A 80 10.98 -4.04 -1.58
CA ASN A 80 11.84 -4.47 -0.48
C ASN A 80 12.07 -3.36 0.55
N SER A 81 12.20 -2.11 0.12
CA SER A 81 12.38 -0.96 1.02
C SER A 81 12.10 0.37 0.31
N GLY A 82 12.03 1.46 1.08
CA GLY A 82 11.72 2.80 0.57
C GLY A 82 10.28 3.23 0.86
N LYS A 83 9.84 4.31 0.19
CA LYS A 83 8.50 4.88 0.35
C LYS A 83 7.88 5.21 -1.02
N ILE A 84 6.59 4.92 -1.18
CA ILE A 84 5.77 5.41 -2.30
C ILE A 84 4.62 6.23 -1.71
N ILE A 85 4.50 7.49 -2.11
CA ILE A 85 3.47 8.43 -1.64
C ILE A 85 2.61 8.83 -2.85
N VAL A 86 1.31 8.54 -2.80
CA VAL A 86 0.37 8.77 -3.90
C VAL A 86 -0.70 9.75 -3.46
N TYR A 87 -0.72 10.93 -4.09
CA TYR A 87 -1.73 11.97 -3.81
C TYR A 87 -3.08 11.69 -4.49
N GLY A 88 -3.20 10.66 -5.32
CA GLY A 88 -4.45 10.19 -5.91
C GLY A 88 -4.92 8.85 -5.36
N ASN A 89 -5.53 8.06 -6.24
CA ASN A 89 -5.94 6.68 -6.02
C ASN A 89 -4.87 5.71 -6.56
N ALA A 90 -4.91 4.47 -6.09
CA ALA A 90 -4.09 3.38 -6.59
C ALA A 90 -4.94 2.26 -7.20
N GLY A 91 -4.45 1.68 -8.29
CA GLY A 91 -5.06 0.53 -8.95
C GLY A 91 -4.95 -0.77 -8.16
N ASP A 92 -5.31 -1.86 -8.85
CA ASP A 92 -5.33 -3.21 -8.29
C ASP A 92 -3.92 -3.72 -7.92
N ALA A 93 -3.87 -4.67 -7.00
CA ALA A 93 -2.67 -5.39 -6.59
C ALA A 93 -1.50 -4.50 -6.11
N THR A 94 -1.79 -3.30 -5.62
CA THR A 94 -0.78 -2.44 -4.99
C THR A 94 -0.18 -3.15 -3.78
N GLY A 95 1.15 -3.19 -3.68
CA GLY A 95 1.90 -3.94 -2.67
C GLY A 95 1.90 -5.45 -2.90
N TYR A 96 1.66 -5.93 -4.12
CA TYR A 96 1.75 -7.36 -4.44
C TYR A 96 3.09 -7.93 -3.99
N ALA A 97 3.08 -8.95 -3.13
CA ALA A 97 4.27 -9.65 -2.65
C ALA A 97 5.34 -8.74 -2.00
N MET A 98 4.99 -7.52 -1.59
CA MET A 98 5.93 -6.60 -0.95
C MET A 98 6.45 -7.21 0.36
N ARG A 99 7.74 -7.01 0.62
CA ARG A 99 8.47 -7.56 1.78
C ARG A 99 8.94 -6.49 2.75
N GLY A 100 9.07 -5.25 2.31
CA GLY A 100 9.40 -4.12 3.17
C GLY A 100 9.02 -2.78 2.54
N GLY A 101 9.41 -1.69 3.22
CA GLY A 101 9.04 -0.33 2.82
C GLY A 101 7.60 0.05 3.14
N ARG A 102 7.20 1.25 2.71
CA ARG A 102 5.89 1.86 3.02
C ARG A 102 5.22 2.41 1.76
N ILE A 103 3.91 2.19 1.63
CA ILE A 103 3.08 2.78 0.57
C ILE A 103 1.97 3.59 1.24
N TYR A 104 1.90 4.89 0.95
CA TYR A 104 0.88 5.81 1.49
C TYR A 104 0.00 6.31 0.34
N ILE A 105 -1.28 6.00 0.39
CA ILE A 105 -2.27 6.39 -0.62
C ILE A 105 -3.24 7.39 0.00
N ARG A 106 -3.40 8.57 -0.61
CA ARG A 106 -4.38 9.56 -0.15
C ARG A 106 -5.82 9.09 -0.37
N GLY A 107 -6.08 8.61 -1.58
CA GLY A 107 -7.41 8.19 -2.02
C GLY A 107 -7.71 6.72 -1.74
N ASN A 108 -8.44 6.12 -2.67
CA ASN A 108 -8.86 4.72 -2.65
C ASN A 108 -7.80 3.81 -3.26
N ILE A 109 -7.88 2.52 -2.93
CA ILE A 109 -7.08 1.46 -3.54
C ILE A 109 -7.97 0.39 -4.18
N GLY A 110 -7.49 -0.21 -5.26
CA GLY A 110 -8.19 -1.26 -6.00
C GLY A 110 -8.31 -2.61 -5.28
N TYR A 111 -8.58 -3.63 -6.06
CA TYR A 111 -8.73 -5.03 -5.64
C TYR A 111 -7.36 -5.60 -5.28
N ARG A 112 -7.32 -6.60 -4.38
CA ARG A 112 -6.10 -7.37 -4.06
C ARG A 112 -4.92 -6.55 -3.54
N ALA A 113 -5.18 -5.37 -2.97
CA ALA A 113 -4.15 -4.61 -2.28
C ALA A 113 -3.48 -5.46 -1.17
N GLY A 114 -2.15 -5.51 -1.18
CA GLY A 114 -1.36 -6.31 -0.24
C GLY A 114 -1.44 -7.82 -0.46
N ILE A 115 -1.86 -8.29 -1.65
CA ILE A 115 -1.88 -9.72 -1.95
C ILE A 115 -0.48 -10.32 -1.80
N HIS A 116 -0.36 -11.46 -1.08
CA HIS A 116 0.91 -12.12 -0.78
C HIS A 116 1.96 -11.26 -0.05
N MET A 117 1.58 -10.14 0.57
CA MET A 117 2.46 -9.30 1.38
C MET A 117 3.06 -10.09 2.56
N LYS A 118 4.38 -9.97 2.81
CA LYS A 118 5.11 -10.80 3.79
C LYS A 118 6.02 -9.96 4.66
N ALA A 119 6.25 -10.37 5.89
CA ALA A 119 7.33 -9.86 6.72
C ALA A 119 8.41 -10.94 6.85
N TYR A 120 9.67 -10.54 6.92
CA TYR A 120 10.79 -11.47 7.11
C TYR A 120 11.91 -10.78 7.88
N MET A 121 12.38 -11.39 8.96
CA MET A 121 13.35 -10.77 9.88
C MET A 121 12.86 -9.37 10.30
N ASP A 122 13.68 -8.34 10.07
CA ASP A 122 13.38 -6.96 10.41
C ASP A 122 12.54 -6.24 9.34
N PHE A 123 12.29 -6.88 8.20
CA PHE A 123 11.47 -6.29 7.14
C PHE A 123 9.98 -6.44 7.46
N ARG A 124 9.35 -5.30 7.75
CA ARG A 124 7.91 -5.21 8.06
C ARG A 124 7.24 -4.19 7.14
N PRO A 125 6.65 -4.61 6.01
CA PRO A 125 6.06 -3.68 5.04
C PRO A 125 4.78 -3.05 5.60
N ALA A 126 4.42 -1.85 5.15
CA ALA A 126 3.07 -1.33 5.37
C ALA A 126 2.44 -0.60 4.18
N ILE A 127 1.11 -0.67 4.12
CA ILE A 127 0.26 0.09 3.21
C ILE A 127 -0.72 0.89 4.06
N VAL A 128 -0.82 2.21 3.86
CA VAL A 128 -1.80 3.08 4.51
C VAL A 128 -2.69 3.73 3.45
N VAL A 129 -3.99 3.51 3.55
CA VAL A 129 -5.00 3.96 2.57
C VAL A 129 -5.94 4.96 3.24
N GLY A 130 -6.00 6.17 2.70
CA GLY A 130 -6.91 7.21 3.20
C GLY A 130 -8.38 6.91 2.96
N GLY A 131 -8.71 6.48 1.74
CA GLY A 131 -10.06 6.12 1.35
C GLY A 131 -10.45 4.68 1.71
N ARG A 132 -11.01 3.97 0.73
CA ARG A 132 -11.44 2.57 0.83
C ARG A 132 -10.58 1.62 0.02
N ALA A 133 -10.73 0.33 0.27
CA ALA A 133 -10.14 -0.74 -0.53
C ALA A 133 -11.18 -1.57 -1.29
N GLY A 134 -10.77 -2.14 -2.43
CA GLY A 134 -11.54 -3.11 -3.19
C GLY A 134 -11.69 -4.47 -2.50
N SER A 135 -12.13 -5.48 -3.27
CA SER A 135 -12.24 -6.85 -2.74
C SER A 135 -10.86 -7.48 -2.60
N PHE A 136 -10.76 -8.54 -1.78
CA PHE A 136 -9.53 -9.31 -1.57
C PHE A 136 -8.37 -8.52 -0.95
N LEU A 137 -8.66 -7.47 -0.18
CA LEU A 137 -7.65 -6.77 0.62
C LEU A 137 -6.88 -7.76 1.50
N GLY A 138 -5.55 -7.78 1.41
CA GLY A 138 -4.69 -8.69 2.18
C GLY A 138 -4.87 -10.17 1.86
N GLU A 139 -5.31 -10.51 0.64
CA GLU A 139 -5.39 -11.91 0.20
C GLU A 139 -4.02 -12.61 0.32
N TYR A 140 -3.96 -13.76 0.99
CA TYR A 140 -2.71 -14.48 1.29
C TYR A 140 -1.63 -13.66 2.01
N GLN A 141 -2.01 -12.63 2.77
CA GLN A 141 -1.07 -11.86 3.58
C GLN A 141 -0.40 -12.78 4.63
N ALA A 142 0.93 -12.74 4.68
CA ALA A 142 1.76 -13.52 5.59
C ALA A 142 2.58 -12.65 6.55
N GLY A 143 2.41 -11.32 6.50
CA GLY A 143 3.08 -10.36 7.37
C GLY A 143 2.82 -8.90 6.99
N GLY A 144 3.43 -7.97 7.74
CA GLY A 144 3.26 -6.54 7.51
C GLY A 144 1.93 -5.97 8.01
N VAL A 145 1.69 -4.70 7.69
CA VAL A 145 0.55 -3.92 8.18
C VAL A 145 -0.22 -3.29 7.03
N ILE A 146 -1.54 -3.43 7.02
CA ILE A 146 -2.42 -2.68 6.11
C ILE A 146 -3.34 -1.81 6.95
N VAL A 147 -3.45 -0.51 6.66
CA VAL A 147 -4.37 0.42 7.34
C VAL A 147 -5.34 0.99 6.31
N VAL A 148 -6.64 0.97 6.63
CA VAL A 148 -7.69 1.62 5.83
C VAL A 148 -8.44 2.62 6.71
N LEU A 149 -8.31 3.90 6.37
CA LEU A 149 -8.82 5.03 7.18
C LEU A 149 -10.26 5.41 6.85
N GLY A 150 -10.77 5.06 5.67
CA GLY A 150 -12.18 5.23 5.33
C GLY A 150 -12.65 6.69 5.33
N GLN A 151 -11.89 7.61 4.73
CA GLN A 151 -12.21 9.05 4.69
C GLN A 151 -13.34 9.43 3.73
N ASN A 152 -13.87 8.48 2.95
CA ASN A 152 -14.98 8.77 2.05
C ASN A 152 -16.28 9.07 2.82
N THR A 153 -17.10 9.96 2.28
CA THR A 153 -18.34 10.45 2.92
C THR A 153 -19.63 9.97 2.23
N ASP A 154 -19.53 9.06 1.27
CA ASP A 154 -20.66 8.59 0.44
C ASP A 154 -21.45 7.42 1.06
N GLY A 155 -21.13 7.02 2.30
CA GLY A 155 -21.79 5.92 3.02
C GLY A 155 -21.46 4.51 2.52
N LEU A 156 -20.55 4.36 1.55
CA LEU A 156 -20.14 3.05 1.06
C LEU A 156 -19.14 2.36 2.01
N PRO A 157 -19.13 1.02 2.05
CA PRO A 157 -18.16 0.24 2.83
C PRO A 157 -16.69 0.62 2.59
N ILE A 158 -15.89 0.64 3.65
CA ILE A 158 -14.44 0.95 3.58
C ILE A 158 -13.60 -0.19 2.99
N ILE A 159 -14.14 -1.41 2.98
CA ILE A 159 -13.58 -2.58 2.29
C ILE A 159 -14.72 -3.35 1.62
N ASN A 160 -14.37 -4.25 0.70
CA ASN A 160 -15.32 -5.08 -0.01
C ASN A 160 -15.16 -6.56 0.38
N ASN A 161 -15.59 -7.50 -0.48
CA ASN A 161 -15.61 -8.92 -0.16
C ASN A 161 -14.22 -9.51 0.09
N PHE A 162 -14.18 -10.60 0.86
CA PHE A 162 -13.01 -11.49 1.00
C PHE A 162 -11.76 -10.82 1.58
N CYS A 163 -11.91 -9.76 2.37
CA CYS A 163 -10.80 -9.16 3.12
C CYS A 163 -10.12 -10.20 4.03
N GLY A 164 -8.80 -10.30 3.93
CA GLY A 164 -7.97 -11.26 4.67
C GLY A 164 -8.15 -12.72 4.24
N THR A 165 -8.72 -13.00 3.06
CA THR A 165 -8.86 -14.39 2.62
C THR A 165 -7.50 -15.05 2.45
N GLY A 166 -7.28 -16.15 3.18
CA GLY A 166 -6.00 -16.87 3.16
C GLY A 166 -4.90 -16.18 3.95
N MET A 167 -5.24 -15.20 4.80
CA MET A 167 -4.30 -14.54 5.69
C MET A 167 -3.66 -15.55 6.66
N HIS A 168 -2.32 -15.57 6.69
CA HIS A 168 -1.48 -16.41 7.54
C HIS A 168 -0.65 -15.61 8.55
N GLY A 169 -0.50 -14.30 8.33
CA GLY A 169 0.27 -13.41 9.19
C GLY A 169 -0.03 -11.93 8.89
N GLY A 170 0.57 -11.05 9.68
CA GLY A 170 0.36 -9.60 9.56
C GLY A 170 -0.89 -9.12 10.29
N VAL A 171 -1.25 -7.87 10.04
CA VAL A 171 -2.43 -7.21 10.62
C VAL A 171 -3.06 -6.26 9.62
N ILE A 172 -4.40 -6.21 9.61
CA ILE A 172 -5.18 -5.20 8.87
C ILE A 172 -5.95 -4.36 9.89
N TYR A 173 -5.76 -3.05 9.87
CA TYR A 173 -6.48 -2.08 10.68
C TYR A 173 -7.55 -1.38 9.85
N LEU A 174 -8.80 -1.45 10.31
CA LEU A 174 -9.95 -0.88 9.63
C LEU A 174 -10.61 0.17 10.53
N ARG A 175 -10.49 1.45 10.16
CA ARG A 175 -11.16 2.55 10.89
C ARG A 175 -12.67 2.55 10.60
N CYS A 176 -13.42 1.76 11.35
CA CYS A 176 -14.88 1.67 11.22
C CYS A 176 -15.53 1.19 12.53
N ASP A 177 -16.78 1.56 12.75
CA ASP A 177 -17.53 1.14 13.94
C ASP A 177 -18.22 -0.21 13.79
N VAL A 178 -18.51 -0.59 12.55
CA VAL A 178 -19.16 -1.84 12.17
C VAL A 178 -18.37 -2.45 11.03
N LEU A 179 -18.07 -3.75 11.11
CA LEU A 179 -17.38 -4.46 10.04
C LEU A 179 -18.25 -4.49 8.78
N PRO A 180 -17.75 -3.98 7.64
CA PRO A 180 -18.40 -4.16 6.37
C PRO A 180 -18.26 -5.61 5.89
N ARG A 181 -19.38 -6.36 5.92
CA ARG A 181 -19.52 -7.76 5.44
C ARG A 181 -18.91 -8.84 6.36
N SER A 182 -19.30 -10.09 6.11
CA SER A 182 -18.75 -11.25 6.84
C SER A 182 -17.30 -11.49 6.46
N LEU A 183 -16.41 -11.48 7.45
CA LEU A 183 -15.02 -11.86 7.27
C LEU A 183 -14.90 -13.39 7.02
N PRO A 184 -13.88 -13.83 6.27
CA PRO A 184 -13.58 -15.25 6.16
C PRO A 184 -13.32 -15.89 7.53
N ARG A 185 -13.71 -17.17 7.72
CA ARG A 185 -13.58 -17.89 9.00
C ARG A 185 -12.15 -17.92 9.58
N GLN A 186 -11.16 -17.83 8.69
CA GLN A 186 -9.73 -17.80 8.99
C GLN A 186 -9.23 -16.42 9.46
N VAL A 187 -10.09 -15.40 9.50
CA VAL A 187 -9.76 -14.06 9.98
C VAL A 187 -10.45 -13.82 11.32
N ALA A 188 -9.67 -13.54 12.36
CA ALA A 188 -10.17 -13.04 13.63
C ALA A 188 -10.27 -11.51 13.56
N SER A 189 -11.23 -10.95 14.30
CA SER A 189 -11.41 -9.50 14.40
C SER A 189 -11.61 -9.08 15.84
N GLU A 190 -10.89 -8.05 16.27
CA GLU A 190 -11.03 -7.43 17.58
C GLU A 190 -11.22 -5.93 17.41
N LYS A 191 -12.12 -5.31 18.19
CA LYS A 191 -12.32 -3.86 18.17
C LYS A 191 -11.39 -3.22 19.21
N LYS A 192 -10.57 -2.25 18.80
CA LYS A 192 -9.64 -1.50 19.67
C LYS A 192 -9.75 -0.01 19.43
N TRP A 193 -9.35 0.77 20.42
CA TRP A 193 -9.20 2.21 20.27
C TRP A 193 -7.90 2.53 19.51
N GLY A 194 -7.96 3.40 18.50
CA GLY A 194 -6.84 3.66 17.59
C GLY A 194 -5.61 4.20 18.30
N ALA A 195 -5.81 5.17 19.19
CA ALA A 195 -4.74 5.81 19.96
C ALA A 195 -3.97 4.84 20.90
N ASP A 196 -4.56 3.68 21.23
CA ASP A 196 -3.92 2.68 22.10
C ASP A 196 -2.98 1.74 21.32
N ILE A 197 -2.97 1.82 19.98
CA ILE A 197 -2.14 0.97 19.13
C ILE A 197 -0.96 1.80 18.61
N ALA A 198 0.22 1.59 19.18
CA ALA A 198 1.43 2.36 18.86
C ALA A 198 1.83 2.28 17.37
N GLU A 199 1.89 1.07 16.79
CA GLU A 199 2.27 0.87 15.38
C GLU A 199 1.27 1.53 14.41
N LEU A 200 -0.04 1.43 14.69
CA LEU A 200 -1.07 2.13 13.93
C LEU A 200 -0.91 3.64 14.06
N SER A 201 -0.67 4.14 15.27
CA SER A 201 -0.52 5.58 15.54
C SER A 201 0.66 6.18 14.77
N GLU A 202 1.80 5.49 14.72
CA GLU A 202 2.96 5.89 13.92
C GLU A 202 2.61 5.97 12.43
N LEU A 203 1.98 4.93 11.88
CA LEU A 203 1.62 4.87 10.47
C LEU A 203 0.60 5.94 10.06
N VAL A 204 -0.37 6.25 10.93
CA VAL A 204 -1.37 7.31 10.67
C VAL A 204 -0.74 8.69 10.76
N ARG A 205 0.17 8.92 11.71
CA ARG A 205 0.93 10.18 11.81
C ARG A 205 1.82 10.39 10.59
N ASP A 206 2.55 9.36 10.17
CA ASP A 206 3.32 9.39 8.93
C ASP A 206 2.46 9.74 7.71
N TRP A 207 1.29 9.11 7.60
CA TRP A 207 0.35 9.39 6.50
C TRP A 207 -0.13 10.86 6.55
N CYS A 208 -0.49 11.39 7.72
CA CYS A 208 -0.90 12.80 7.85
C CYS A 208 0.24 13.80 7.57
N ASN A 209 1.50 13.41 7.80
CA ASN A 209 2.65 14.24 7.41
C ASN A 209 2.73 14.46 5.89
N PHE A 210 2.25 13.51 5.09
CA PHE A 210 2.17 13.64 3.64
C PHE A 210 0.87 14.27 3.15
N PHE A 211 -0.21 14.18 3.94
CA PHE A 211 -1.54 14.69 3.60
C PHE A 211 -2.04 15.60 4.74
N PRO A 212 -1.52 16.84 4.85
CA PRO A 212 -1.73 17.72 6.00
C PRO A 212 -3.16 18.27 6.09
N GLU A 213 -4.02 18.02 5.10
CA GLU A 213 -5.45 18.28 5.18
C GLU A 213 -6.20 17.36 6.17
N TYR A 214 -5.53 16.33 6.72
CA TYR A 214 -6.08 15.42 7.72
C TYR A 214 -5.32 15.53 9.06
N ASN A 215 -6.03 15.26 10.15
CA ASN A 215 -5.47 15.30 11.50
C ASN A 215 -5.32 13.90 12.10
N ALA A 216 -4.09 13.52 12.47
CA ALA A 216 -3.81 12.18 13.00
C ALA A 216 -4.54 11.88 14.32
N ASP A 217 -4.65 12.87 15.22
CA ASP A 217 -5.30 12.67 16.51
C ASP A 217 -6.81 12.47 16.34
N GLU A 218 -7.45 13.20 15.41
CA GLU A 218 -8.86 12.99 15.06
C GLU A 218 -9.10 11.60 14.42
N LEU A 219 -8.19 11.17 13.55
CA LEU A 219 -8.28 9.85 12.92
C LEU A 219 -8.08 8.70 13.93
N LEU A 220 -7.17 8.88 14.89
CA LEU A 220 -6.84 7.89 15.92
C LEU A 220 -7.81 7.90 17.09
N ALA A 221 -8.53 9.00 17.32
CA ALA A 221 -9.64 9.10 18.26
C ALA A 221 -10.91 8.39 17.72
N HIS A 222 -10.74 7.16 17.25
CA HIS A 222 -11.78 6.33 16.70
C HIS A 222 -11.54 4.86 17.01
N ASN A 223 -12.59 4.05 16.91
CA ASN A 223 -12.44 2.60 16.92
C ASN A 223 -11.85 2.08 15.61
N PHE A 224 -11.01 1.06 15.75
CA PHE A 224 -10.48 0.25 14.67
C PHE A 224 -10.83 -1.21 14.90
N PHE A 225 -11.24 -1.90 13.84
CA PHE A 225 -11.17 -3.35 13.81
C PHE A 225 -9.76 -3.77 13.45
N VAL A 226 -9.19 -4.64 14.27
CA VAL A 226 -7.88 -5.25 14.14
C VAL A 226 -8.10 -6.65 13.62
N LEU A 227 -7.72 -6.90 12.37
CA LEU A 227 -7.85 -8.21 11.73
C LEU A 227 -6.52 -8.96 11.78
N THR A 228 -6.57 -10.21 12.23
CA THR A 228 -5.42 -11.11 12.34
C THR A 228 -5.79 -12.53 11.88
N PRO A 229 -4.81 -13.39 11.57
CA PRO A 229 -5.10 -14.80 11.31
C PRO A 229 -5.75 -15.44 12.53
N ASN A 230 -6.80 -16.23 12.30
CA ASN A 230 -7.45 -17.00 13.35
C ASN A 230 -6.60 -18.21 13.73
N SER A 231 -5.77 -18.07 14.76
CA SER A 231 -4.87 -19.12 15.26
C SER A 231 -5.59 -20.33 15.88
N ALA A 232 -6.89 -20.22 16.18
CA ALA A 232 -7.71 -21.36 16.62
C ALA A 232 -8.12 -22.29 15.45
N ASN A 233 -7.79 -21.92 14.21
CA ASN A 233 -8.01 -22.75 13.03
C ASN A 233 -6.74 -22.86 12.16
N PRO A 234 -5.60 -23.33 12.71
CA PRO A 234 -4.28 -23.16 12.12
C PRO A 234 -3.92 -24.23 11.07
N TYR A 235 -4.87 -24.64 10.22
CA TYR A 235 -4.76 -25.76 9.26
C TYR A 235 -4.91 -27.17 9.89
N LYS A 236 -6.05 -27.81 9.61
CA LYS A 236 -6.04 -29.24 9.28
C LYS A 236 -5.23 -29.39 7.99
N GLN A 237 -3.96 -29.76 8.12
CA GLN A 237 -3.02 -30.14 7.05
C GLN A 237 -2.85 -29.15 5.90
N MET A 238 -1.73 -28.43 5.86
CA MET A 238 -1.03 -28.13 4.61
C MET A 238 0.38 -27.64 4.91
N TYR A 239 1.32 -28.56 5.06
CA TYR A 239 2.60 -28.67 4.35
C TYR A 239 3.04 -30.13 4.54
N THR A 240 3.60 -30.74 3.50
CA THR A 240 3.94 -32.18 3.38
C THR A 240 4.55 -32.77 4.66
N ASN A 241 4.08 -33.96 5.07
CA ASN A 241 4.82 -34.80 6.01
C ASN A 241 6.15 -35.18 5.34
N ASN A 242 7.26 -34.73 5.91
CA ASN A 242 8.57 -35.34 5.63
C ASN A 242 8.77 -36.53 6.58
#